data_AF-A0A537DG86-F1
#
_entry.id   AF-A0A537DG86-F1
#
_cell.length_a   1.000
_cell.length_b   1.000
_cell.length_c   1.000
_cell.angle_alpha   90.00
_cell.angle_beta   90.00
_cell.angle_gamma   90.00
#
_symmetry.space_group_name_H-M   'P 1'
#
loop_
_entity.id
_entity.type
_entity.pdbx_description
1 polymer ?
#
loop_
_entity_poly.entity_id
_entity_poly.type
_entity_poly.pdbx_seq_one_letter_code
_entity_poly.pdbx_strand_id
1 'polypeptide(L)'
;AAVVRSPADGYTLLLGSSGTVTSGPAVFRNLSYDPLRDLVAVGPIQSVPIVLTVAPKTPVSTFQEFFSLVKAKPGQVSIASAGNGSSNHLAIELLMRQA
;
A
#
# COMPACT_ATOMS: atom_id res chain seq x y z
N ALA A 1 -6.68 -6.91 -15.12
CA ALA A 1 -7.02 -8.21 -15.71
C ALA A 1 -6.42 -8.45 -17.10
N ALA A 2 -6.03 -7.42 -17.88
CA ALA A 2 -5.51 -7.62 -19.23
C ALA A 2 -4.34 -8.61 -19.30
N VAL A 3 -3.34 -8.46 -18.41
CA VAL A 3 -2.15 -9.34 -18.39
C VAL A 3 -2.51 -10.81 -18.15
N VAL A 4 -3.33 -11.12 -17.12
CA VAL A 4 -3.72 -12.52 -16.82
C VAL A 4 -4.65 -13.15 -17.86
N ARG A 5 -5.15 -12.36 -18.82
CA ARG A 5 -5.97 -12.85 -19.94
C ARG A 5 -5.20 -12.92 -21.26
N SER A 6 -3.96 -12.42 -21.30
CA SER A 6 -3.10 -12.51 -22.47
C SER A 6 -2.56 -13.93 -22.67
N PRO A 7 -2.13 -14.30 -23.90
CA PRO A 7 -1.35 -15.51 -24.11
C PRO A 7 -0.11 -15.55 -23.21
N ALA A 8 0.22 -16.74 -22.70
CA ALA A 8 1.39 -16.98 -21.85
C ALA A 8 2.68 -17.15 -22.68
N ASP A 9 2.98 -16.17 -23.53
CA ASP A 9 4.10 -16.20 -24.49
C ASP A 9 5.31 -15.33 -24.07
N GLY A 10 5.21 -14.63 -22.94
CA GLY A 10 6.28 -13.79 -22.39
C GLY A 10 6.35 -12.37 -22.95
N TYR A 11 5.50 -12.00 -23.92
CA TYR A 11 5.50 -10.65 -24.50
C TYR A 11 4.61 -9.66 -23.74
N THR A 12 3.73 -10.15 -22.86
CA THR A 12 2.92 -9.31 -21.97
C THR A 12 3.42 -9.47 -20.53
N LEU A 13 3.98 -8.40 -19.96
CA LEU A 13 4.48 -8.39 -18.59
C LEU A 13 3.68 -7.43 -17.71
N LEU A 14 3.55 -7.77 -16.43
CA LEU A 14 2.97 -6.90 -15.40
C LEU A 14 4.09 -6.25 -14.59
N LEU A 15 4.11 -4.92 -14.56
CA LEU A 15 4.82 -4.20 -13.50
C LEU A 15 3.99 -4.29 -12.21
N GLY A 16 4.26 -5.31 -11.40
CA GLY A 16 3.55 -5.57 -10.16
C GLY A 16 3.89 -4.55 -9.06
N SER A 17 2.93 -4.28 -8.19
CA SER A 17 3.14 -3.56 -6.93
C SER A 17 2.58 -4.40 -5.79
N SER A 18 3.03 -4.18 -4.54
CA SER A 18 2.46 -4.89 -3.38
C SER A 18 0.94 -4.76 -3.31
N GLY A 19 0.39 -3.61 -3.74
CA GLY A 19 -1.05 -3.37 -3.84
C GLY A 19 -1.76 -4.37 -4.76
N THR A 20 -1.19 -4.67 -5.92
CA THR A 20 -1.81 -5.55 -6.91
C THR A 20 -1.53 -7.03 -6.66
N VAL A 21 -0.34 -7.39 -6.19
CA VAL A 21 0.05 -8.82 -6.07
C VAL A 21 0.00 -9.39 -4.66
N THR A 22 -0.08 -8.56 -3.61
CA THR A 22 0.01 -9.02 -2.21
C THR A 22 -1.21 -8.63 -1.39
N SER A 23 -1.46 -7.33 -1.22
CA SER A 23 -2.52 -6.84 -0.34
C SER A 23 -3.88 -6.78 -1.02
N GLY A 24 -3.93 -6.58 -2.33
CA GLY A 24 -5.17 -6.56 -3.11
C GLY A 24 -6.09 -7.75 -2.81
N PRO A 25 -5.61 -9.01 -2.87
CA PRO A 25 -6.42 -10.19 -2.55
C PRO A 25 -7.02 -10.20 -1.15
N ALA A 26 -6.38 -9.57 -0.18
CA ALA A 26 -6.89 -9.49 1.19
C ALA A 26 -7.90 -8.34 1.39
N VAL A 27 -7.84 -7.30 0.56
CA VAL A 27 -8.63 -6.06 0.75
C VAL A 27 -9.83 -5.99 -0.20
N PHE A 28 -9.72 -6.55 -1.41
CA PHE A 28 -10.79 -6.53 -2.41
C PHE A 28 -11.51 -7.88 -2.46
N ARG A 29 -12.81 -7.88 -2.14
CA ARG A 29 -13.65 -9.10 -2.12
C ARG A 29 -13.74 -9.81 -3.48
N ASN A 30 -13.81 -9.04 -4.57
CA ASN A 30 -14.09 -9.56 -5.90
C ASN A 30 -12.97 -9.17 -6.87
N LEU A 31 -11.78 -9.77 -6.71
CA LEU A 31 -10.74 -9.66 -7.73
C LEU A 31 -11.05 -10.57 -8.92
N SER A 32 -10.79 -10.05 -10.11
CA SER A 32 -10.94 -10.80 -11.36
C SER A 32 -9.75 -11.72 -11.66
N TYR A 33 -8.84 -11.89 -10.71
CA TYR A 33 -7.59 -12.64 -10.85
C TYR A 33 -7.08 -13.07 -9.48
N ASP A 34 -6.33 -14.16 -9.46
CA ASP A 34 -5.58 -14.66 -8.32
C ASP A 34 -4.09 -14.53 -8.63
N PRO A 35 -3.32 -13.66 -7.94
CA PRO A 35 -1.91 -13.46 -8.26
C PRO A 35 -1.02 -14.67 -7.94
N LEU A 36 -1.44 -15.61 -7.08
CA LEU A 36 -0.67 -16.83 -6.80
C LEU A 36 -0.89 -17.91 -7.86
N ARG A 37 -2.08 -17.93 -8.48
CA ARG A 37 -2.44 -18.90 -9.52
C ARG A 37 -2.18 -18.38 -10.94
N ASP A 38 -2.49 -17.11 -11.20
CA ASP A 38 -2.60 -16.54 -12.55
C ASP A 38 -1.34 -15.76 -12.99
N LEU A 39 -0.33 -15.61 -12.12
CA LEU A 39 0.91 -14.90 -12.42
C LEU A 39 2.14 -15.73 -12.05
N VAL A 40 3.21 -15.58 -12.83
CA VAL A 40 4.54 -16.13 -12.53
C VAL A 40 5.48 -14.98 -12.22
N ALA A 41 6.20 -15.07 -11.09
CA ALA A 41 7.15 -14.05 -10.70
C ALA A 41 8.43 -14.14 -11.56
N VAL A 42 8.77 -13.04 -12.24
CA VAL A 42 10.04 -12.91 -12.98
C VAL A 42 11.18 -12.49 -12.04
N GLY A 43 10.96 -11.42 -11.26
CA GLY A 43 11.93 -10.93 -10.28
C GLY A 43 11.57 -9.54 -9.73
N PRO A 44 12.23 -9.11 -8.64
CA PRO A 44 12.07 -7.77 -8.09
C PRO A 44 12.78 -6.72 -8.96
N ILE A 45 12.18 -5.54 -9.09
CA ILE A 45 12.77 -4.40 -9.83
C ILE A 45 13.30 -3.34 -8.86
N GLN A 46 12.60 -3.11 -7.74
CA GLN A 46 12.92 -2.06 -6.78
C GLN A 46 12.32 -2.37 -5.40
N SER A 47 13.02 -1.92 -4.36
CA SER A 47 12.46 -1.81 -3.00
C SER A 47 12.49 -0.33 -2.59
N VAL A 48 11.39 0.16 -2.02
CA VAL A 48 11.25 1.56 -1.60
C VAL A 48 10.85 1.62 -0.14
N PRO A 49 11.56 2.39 0.70
CA PRO A 49 11.10 2.64 2.05
C PRO A 49 9.81 3.47 2.03
N ILE A 50 8.89 3.15 2.93
CA ILE A 50 7.75 4.02 3.23
C ILE A 50 8.25 5.12 4.16
N VAL A 51 8.00 6.38 3.80
CA VAL A 51 8.37 7.55 4.59
C VAL A 51 7.11 8.30 4.98
N LEU A 52 6.99 8.63 6.27
CA LEU A 52 5.96 9.53 6.78
C LEU A 52 6.45 10.97 6.68
N THR A 53 5.67 11.80 6.01
CA THR A 53 5.94 13.24 5.91
C THR A 53 4.74 14.03 6.42
N VAL A 54 4.99 15.24 6.91
CA VAL A 54 3.94 16.15 7.39
C VAL A 54 4.05 17.47 6.64
N ALA A 55 2.91 18.18 6.51
CA ALA A 55 2.93 19.52 5.94
C ALA A 55 3.76 20.45 6.84
N PRO A 56 4.47 21.47 6.30
CA PRO A 56 5.34 22.36 7.09
C PRO A 56 4.64 23.07 8.26
N LYS A 57 3.31 23.23 8.21
CA LYS A 57 2.51 23.88 9.26
C LYS A 57 2.03 22.91 10.34
N THR A 58 2.32 21.62 10.22
CA THR A 58 1.94 20.61 11.22
C THR A 58 2.86 20.77 12.43
N PRO A 59 2.34 20.93 13.66
CA PRO A 59 3.15 21.26 14.83
C PRO A 59 3.84 20.02 15.43
N VAL A 60 4.56 19.27 14.58
CA VAL A 60 5.30 18.07 14.97
C VAL A 60 6.61 18.02 14.18
N SER A 61 7.71 17.73 14.87
CA SER A 61 9.06 17.60 14.30
C SER A 61 9.63 16.19 14.47
N THR A 62 8.99 15.36 15.28
CA THR A 62 9.41 13.97 15.53
C THR A 62 8.25 12.99 15.35
N PHE A 63 8.60 11.73 15.14
CA PHE A 63 7.61 10.65 15.08
C PHE A 63 6.84 10.50 16.42
N GLN A 64 7.53 10.64 17.56
CA GLN A 64 6.87 10.63 18.88
C GLN A 64 5.81 11.73 19.03
N GLU A 65 6.13 12.96 18.58
CA GLU A 65 5.17 14.08 18.61
C GLU A 65 3.99 13.83 17.70
N PHE A 66 4.24 13.33 16.49
CA PHE A 66 3.18 12.92 15.56
C PHE A 66 2.27 11.85 16.17
N PHE A 67 2.85 10.81 16.75
CA PHE A 67 2.10 9.71 17.36
C PHE A 67 1.28 10.21 18.56
N SER A 68 1.84 11.10 19.39
CA SER A 68 1.14 11.73 20.51
C SER A 68 -0.02 12.61 20.02
N LEU A 69 0.17 13.36 18.94
CA LEU A 69 -0.87 14.19 18.32
C LEU A 69 -2.04 13.34 17.83
N VAL A 70 -1.76 12.23 17.15
CA VAL A 70 -2.76 11.29 16.65
C VAL A 70 -3.55 10.66 17.81
N LYS A 71 -2.85 10.18 18.85
CA LYS A 71 -3.49 9.63 20.06
C LYS A 71 -4.38 10.62 20.78
N ALA A 72 -3.94 11.88 20.89
CA ALA A 72 -4.70 12.92 21.57
C ALA A 72 -5.94 13.37 20.78
N LYS A 73 -5.99 13.13 19.46
CA LYS A 73 -7.08 13.57 18.58
C LYS A 73 -7.54 12.46 17.62
N PRO A 74 -8.14 11.36 18.13
CA PRO A 74 -8.61 10.27 17.29
C PRO A 74 -9.58 10.77 16.21
N GLY A 75 -9.38 10.35 14.96
CA GLY A 75 -10.24 10.70 13.83
C GLY A 75 -10.10 12.13 13.29
N GLN A 76 -9.25 12.99 13.88
CA GLN A 76 -9.06 14.37 13.41
C GLN A 76 -7.84 14.56 12.50
N VAL A 77 -6.98 13.54 12.39
CA VAL A 77 -5.77 13.59 11.55
C VAL A 77 -6.05 12.85 10.24
N SER A 78 -6.02 13.59 9.13
CA SER A 78 -6.09 13.02 7.78
C SER A 78 -4.69 12.68 7.27
N ILE A 79 -4.51 11.49 6.70
CA ILE A 79 -3.24 11.06 6.12
C ILE A 79 -3.47 10.57 4.69
N ALA A 80 -2.64 11.03 3.76
CA ALA A 80 -2.71 10.63 2.37
C ALA A 80 -2.06 9.25 2.15
N SER A 81 -2.65 8.46 1.24
CA SER A 81 -2.09 7.20 0.77
C SER A 81 -2.20 7.08 -0.75
N ALA A 82 -1.56 6.07 -1.34
CA ALA A 82 -1.71 5.80 -2.78
C ALA A 82 -3.04 5.10 -3.12
N GLY A 83 -3.94 4.94 -2.14
CA GLY A 83 -5.25 4.31 -2.29
C GLY A 83 -5.41 3.02 -1.49
N ASN A 84 -6.64 2.50 -1.46
CA ASN A 84 -6.98 1.32 -0.66
C ASN A 84 -6.13 0.11 -1.04
N GLY A 85 -5.58 -0.54 -0.03
CA GLY A 85 -4.72 -1.72 -0.20
C GLY A 85 -3.27 -1.41 -0.61
N SER A 86 -2.89 -0.16 -0.87
CA SER A 86 -1.47 0.18 -1.08
C SER A 86 -0.63 -0.04 0.19
N SER A 87 0.69 -0.23 0.04
CA SER A 87 1.57 -0.48 1.20
C SER A 87 1.58 0.68 2.20
N ASN A 88 1.55 1.93 1.72
CA ASN A 88 1.49 3.10 2.60
C ASN A 88 0.12 3.24 3.29
N HIS A 89 -0.99 2.89 2.61
CA HIS A 89 -2.29 2.81 3.27
C HIS A 89 -2.26 1.82 4.44
N LEU A 90 -1.80 0.58 4.21
CA LEU A 90 -1.76 -0.44 5.25
C LEU A 90 -0.79 -0.09 6.39
N ALA A 91 0.33 0.58 6.09
CA ALA A 91 1.27 1.05 7.11
C ALA A 91 0.61 2.11 8.03
N ILE A 92 -0.18 3.02 7.46
CA ILE A 92 -0.94 4.02 8.22
C ILE A 92 -1.99 3.34 9.10
N GLU A 93 -2.78 2.40 8.55
CA GLU A 93 -3.79 1.68 9.33
C GLU A 93 -3.18 0.88 10.48
N LEU A 94 -2.02 0.27 10.26
CA LEU A 94 -1.27 -0.41 11.33
C LEU A 94 -0.83 0.56 12.42
N LEU A 95 -0.32 1.74 12.04
CA LEU A 95 0.07 2.79 12.98
C LEU A 95 -1.13 3.30 13.79
N MET A 96 -2.25 3.56 13.12
CA MET A 96 -3.50 4.02 13.74
C MET A 96 -4.08 2.99 14.69
N ARG A 97 -3.95 1.69 14.38
CA ARG A 97 -4.37 0.61 15.28
C ARG A 97 -3.54 0.54 16.57
N GLN A 98 -2.29 1.03 16.54
CA GLN A 98 -1.39 1.07 17.70
C GLN A 98 -1.49 2.38 18.49
N ALA A 99 -2.12 3.40 17.91
CA ALA A 99 -2.41 4.69 18.53
C ALA A 99 -3.62 4.56 19.49
#